data_AF-A0A966J876-F1
#
_entry.id   AF-A0A966J876-F1
#
_cell.length_a   1.000
_cell.length_b   1.000
_cell.length_c   1.000
_cell.angle_alpha   90.00
_cell.angle_beta   90.00
_cell.angle_gamma   90.00
#
_symmetry.space_group_name_H-M   'P 1'
#
loop_
_entity.id
_entity.type
_entity.pdbx_description
1 polymer ?
#
loop_
_entity_poly.entity_id
_entity_poly.type
_entity_poly.pdbx_seq_one_letter_code
_entity_poly.pdbx_strand_id
1 'polypeptide(L)'
;MADGLVRVHLGLTACFVITASYAAASFSTPAQWVGAVTALALFTVGVASFLWGFFNAVQRSRTEEISVTQLFLLLGPATPSPVTRVMNVALSVQVITALTTTLARPNGSDGNPGSSLAVGFLVPMLGLGLNGLWAAHHGRFEPRRRAVTQPE
;
A
#
# COMPACT_ATOMS: atom_id res chain seq x y z
N MET A 1 -0.63 -6.30 -18.80
CA MET A 1 -0.04 -6.55 -17.46
C MET A 1 -0.43 -5.49 -16.44
N ALA A 2 -0.40 -4.19 -16.78
CA ALA A 2 -0.82 -3.09 -15.89
C ALA A 2 -2.21 -3.29 -15.24
N ASP A 3 -3.21 -3.73 -16.00
CA ASP A 3 -4.57 -3.98 -15.49
C ASP A 3 -4.63 -5.13 -14.47
N GLY A 4 -3.73 -6.10 -14.59
CA GLY A 4 -3.64 -7.24 -13.67
C GLY A 4 -3.32 -6.79 -12.25
N LEU A 5 -2.31 -5.93 -12.11
CA LEU A 5 -1.84 -5.45 -10.81
C LEU A 5 -2.87 -4.52 -10.14
N VAL A 6 -3.58 -3.70 -10.92
CA VAL A 6 -4.69 -2.88 -10.41
C VAL A 6 -5.81 -3.77 -9.84
N ARG A 7 -6.22 -4.82 -10.56
CA ARG A 7 -7.23 -5.77 -10.07
C ARG A 7 -6.78 -6.52 -8.82
N VAL A 8 -5.50 -6.92 -8.76
CA VAL A 8 -4.93 -7.56 -7.56
C VAL A 8 -4.99 -6.60 -6.37
N HIS A 9 -4.61 -5.33 -6.56
CA HIS A 9 -4.69 -4.32 -5.51
C HIS A 9 -6.13 -4.16 -4.99
N LEU A 10 -7.11 -4.07 -5.89
CA LEU A 10 -8.53 -3.99 -5.51
C LEU A 10 -9.02 -5.25 -4.79
N GLY A 11 -8.68 -6.45 -5.29
CA GLY A 11 -9.09 -7.71 -4.69
C GLY A 11 -8.51 -7.91 -3.28
N LEU A 12 -7.23 -7.61 -3.08
CA LEU A 12 -6.59 -7.69 -1.77
C LEU A 12 -7.11 -6.61 -0.81
N THR A 13 -7.44 -5.42 -1.30
CA THR A 13 -8.11 -4.38 -0.51
C THR A 13 -9.49 -4.85 -0.05
N ALA A 14 -10.29 -5.45 -0.95
CA ALA A 14 -11.59 -5.99 -0.60
C ALA A 14 -11.47 -7.11 0.45
N CYS A 15 -10.49 -8.00 0.31
CA CYS A 15 -10.18 -9.02 1.31
C CYS A 15 -9.87 -8.41 2.68
N PHE A 16 -9.03 -7.38 2.73
CA PHE A 16 -8.75 -6.65 3.97
C PHE A 16 -10.01 -6.07 4.60
N VAL A 17 -10.82 -5.33 3.82
CA VAL A 17 -12.06 -4.72 4.31
C VAL A 17 -12.99 -5.78 4.91
N ILE A 18 -13.23 -6.87 4.18
CA ILE A 18 -14.15 -7.93 4.64
C ILE A 18 -13.66 -8.54 5.95
N THR A 19 -12.40 -8.96 6.00
CA THR A 19 -11.83 -9.63 7.18
C THR A 19 -11.69 -8.70 8.38
N ALA A 20 -11.30 -7.44 8.18
CA ALA A 20 -11.18 -6.43 9.23
C ALA A 20 -12.56 -6.03 9.79
N SER A 21 -13.56 -5.82 8.91
CA SER A 21 -14.94 -5.56 9.33
C SER A 21 -15.55 -6.74 10.08
N TYR A 22 -15.32 -7.97 9.62
CA TYR A 22 -15.77 -9.18 10.30
C TYR A 22 -15.16 -9.32 11.70
N ALA A 23 -13.84 -9.10 11.81
CA ALA A 23 -13.12 -9.15 13.07
C ALA A 23 -13.58 -8.05 14.05
N ALA A 24 -13.84 -6.83 13.56
CA ALA A 24 -14.35 -5.73 14.37
C ALA A 24 -15.81 -5.93 14.84
N ALA A 25 -16.67 -6.44 13.94
CA ALA A 25 -18.10 -6.63 14.22
C ALA A 25 -18.36 -7.77 15.20
N SER A 26 -17.76 -8.94 14.96
CA SER A 26 -17.99 -10.13 15.81
C SER A 26 -17.14 -10.12 17.07
N PHE A 27 -15.94 -9.53 17.02
CA PHE A 27 -14.98 -9.38 18.11
C PHE A 27 -14.66 -10.67 18.91
N SER A 28 -14.95 -11.83 18.33
CA SER A 28 -14.62 -13.14 18.91
C SER A 28 -13.15 -13.49 18.66
N THR A 29 -12.55 -14.31 19.52
CA THR A 29 -11.15 -14.76 19.36
C THR A 29 -10.88 -15.35 17.97
N PRO A 30 -11.74 -16.24 17.40
CA PRO A 30 -11.51 -16.75 16.04
C PRO A 30 -11.55 -15.66 14.96
N ALA A 31 -12.46 -14.70 15.07
CA ALA A 31 -12.55 -13.62 14.09
C ALA A 31 -11.35 -12.67 14.15
N GLN A 32 -10.83 -12.42 15.36
CA GLN A 32 -9.59 -11.69 15.57
C GLN A 32 -8.40 -12.39 14.91
N TRP A 33 -8.29 -13.71 15.03
CA TRP A 33 -7.26 -14.49 14.34
C TRP A 33 -7.36 -14.37 12.82
N VAL A 34 -8.57 -14.49 12.25
CA VAL A 34 -8.78 -14.31 10.80
C VAL A 34 -8.33 -12.93 10.36
N GLY A 35 -8.72 -11.88 11.09
CA GLY A 35 -8.30 -10.51 10.80
C GLY A 35 -6.78 -10.32 10.89
N ALA A 36 -6.16 -10.80 11.97
CA ALA A 36 -4.72 -10.67 12.19
C ALA A 36 -3.88 -11.43 11.15
N VAL A 37 -4.23 -12.69 10.86
CA VAL A 37 -3.53 -13.50 9.86
C VAL A 37 -3.64 -12.86 8.46
N THR A 38 -4.84 -12.38 8.10
CA THR A 38 -5.05 -11.69 6.84
C THR A 38 -4.22 -10.40 6.77
N ALA A 39 -4.26 -9.58 7.83
CA ALA A 39 -3.49 -8.34 7.89
C ALA A 39 -1.98 -8.59 7.76
N LEU A 40 -1.43 -9.59 8.45
CA LEU A 40 -0.02 -9.96 8.37
C LEU A 40 0.36 -10.44 6.98
N ALA A 41 -0.44 -11.32 6.37
CA ALA A 41 -0.18 -11.81 5.01
C ALA A 41 -0.18 -10.66 3.99
N LEU A 42 -1.17 -9.77 4.06
CA LEU A 42 -1.27 -8.60 3.18
C LEU A 42 -0.12 -7.61 3.42
N PHE A 43 0.26 -7.38 4.67
CA PHE A 43 1.42 -6.57 5.02
C PHE A 43 2.69 -7.16 4.42
N THR A 44 2.93 -8.47 4.54
CA THR A 44 4.08 -9.15 3.94
C THR A 44 4.11 -8.98 2.42
N VAL A 45 2.97 -9.16 1.75
CA VAL A 45 2.86 -8.93 0.29
C VAL A 45 3.19 -7.48 -0.05
N GLY A 46 2.71 -6.53 0.76
CA GLY A 46 3.01 -5.11 0.63
C GLY A 46 4.49 -4.80 0.74
N VAL A 47 5.15 -5.32 1.78
CA VAL A 47 6.60 -5.16 1.98
C VAL A 47 7.38 -5.75 0.82
N ALA A 48 7.05 -6.97 0.37
CA ALA A 48 7.71 -7.59 -0.78
C ALA A 48 7.54 -6.75 -2.06
N SER A 49 6.32 -6.26 -2.31
CA SER A 49 6.01 -5.40 -3.47
C SER A 49 6.75 -4.06 -3.39
N PHE A 50 6.81 -3.46 -2.20
CA PHE A 50 7.53 -2.23 -1.93
C PHE A 50 9.02 -2.39 -2.22
N LEU A 51 9.66 -3.42 -1.67
CA LEU A 51 11.08 -3.68 -1.87
C LEU A 51 11.41 -3.96 -3.33
N TRP A 52 10.57 -4.76 -4.00
CA TRP A 52 10.76 -5.06 -5.42
C TRP A 52 10.58 -3.83 -6.31
N GLY A 53 9.54 -3.03 -6.05
CA GLY A 53 9.29 -1.77 -6.73
C GLY A 53 10.43 -0.78 -6.52
N PHE A 54 10.89 -0.63 -5.27
CA PHE A 54 12.02 0.22 -4.92
C PHE A 54 13.31 -0.21 -5.62
N PHE A 55 13.63 -1.50 -5.60
CA PHE A 55 14.83 -2.02 -6.28
C PHE A 55 14.82 -1.70 -7.78
N ASN A 56 13.69 -1.92 -8.46
CA ASN A 56 13.54 -1.59 -9.88
C ASN A 56 13.63 -0.07 -10.13
N ALA A 57 13.01 0.75 -9.27
CA ALA A 57 13.07 2.20 -9.37
C ALA A 57 14.50 2.73 -9.16
N VAL A 58 15.29 2.15 -8.25
CA VAL A 58 16.70 2.53 -8.04
C VAL A 58 17.52 2.32 -9.32
N GLN A 59 17.32 1.21 -10.02
CA GLN A 59 18.03 0.93 -11.26
C GLN A 59 17.67 1.93 -12.36
N ARG A 60 16.38 2.23 -12.51
CA ARG A 60 15.88 3.23 -13.47
C ARG A 60 16.30 4.65 -13.13
N SER A 61 16.41 4.97 -11.83
CA SER A 61 16.77 6.30 -11.38
C SER A 61 18.10 6.76 -12.00
N ARG A 62 19.02 5.85 -12.32
CA ARG A 62 20.32 6.17 -12.97
C ARG A 62 20.17 7.05 -14.21
N THR A 63 19.07 6.90 -14.94
CA THR A 63 18.77 7.64 -16.18
C THR A 63 17.51 8.50 -16.08
N GLU A 64 16.66 8.29 -15.08
CA GLU A 64 15.36 8.95 -14.93
C GLU A 64 15.25 9.73 -13.61
N GLU A 65 14.51 10.83 -13.61
CA GLU A 65 14.12 11.58 -12.42
C GLU A 65 12.87 10.97 -11.80
N ILE A 66 13.06 10.24 -10.69
CA ILE A 66 11.99 9.54 -9.99
C ILE A 66 11.84 10.14 -8.60
N SER A 67 10.69 10.77 -8.32
CA SER A 67 10.36 11.22 -6.98
C SER A 67 9.65 10.11 -6.17
N VAL A 68 9.81 10.14 -4.84
CA VAL A 68 9.14 9.21 -3.91
C VAL A 68 7.61 9.32 -4.03
N THR A 69 7.10 10.53 -4.24
CA THR A 69 5.66 10.80 -4.37
C THR A 69 5.09 10.30 -5.71
N GLN A 70 5.85 10.39 -6.80
CA GLN A 70 5.48 9.77 -8.08
C GLN A 70 5.51 8.24 -7.99
N LEU A 71 6.45 7.68 -7.23
CA LEU A 71 6.61 6.25 -7.11
C LEU A 71 5.52 5.61 -6.24
N PHE A 72 5.35 6.06 -5.00
CA PHE A 72 4.48 5.38 -4.02
C PHE A 72 3.08 5.98 -3.88
N LEU A 73 2.93 7.27 -4.20
CA LEU A 73 1.63 7.95 -4.19
C LEU A 73 1.11 8.21 -5.61
N LEU A 74 1.83 7.79 -6.65
CA LEU A 74 1.44 7.96 -8.05
C LEU A 74 1.12 9.42 -8.43
N LEU A 75 1.69 10.38 -7.71
CA LEU A 75 1.43 11.80 -7.87
C LEU A 75 2.31 12.38 -8.97
N GLY A 76 1.71 12.95 -10.00
CA GLY A 76 2.41 13.59 -11.12
C GLY A 76 2.15 12.89 -12.45
N PRO A 77 2.86 13.29 -13.52
CA PRO A 77 2.55 12.86 -14.87
C PRO A 77 3.03 11.44 -15.21
N ALA A 78 3.83 10.82 -14.33
CA ALA A 78 4.45 9.53 -14.62
C ALA A 78 3.45 8.37 -14.73
N THR A 79 2.24 8.54 -14.20
CA THR A 79 1.18 7.51 -14.18
C THR A 79 -0.11 8.08 -14.80
N PRO A 80 -0.83 7.31 -15.64
CA PRO A 80 -2.13 7.75 -16.16
C PRO A 80 -3.14 8.03 -15.03
N SER A 81 -3.84 9.16 -15.13
CA SER A 81 -4.77 9.62 -14.08
C SER A 81 -5.81 8.60 -13.63
N PRO A 82 -6.39 7.75 -14.52
CA PRO A 82 -7.31 6.69 -14.08
C PRO A 82 -6.66 5.68 -13.12
N VAL A 83 -5.42 5.26 -13.41
CA VAL A 83 -4.68 4.32 -12.57
C VAL A 83 -4.31 4.95 -11.24
N THR A 84 -3.76 6.17 -11.26
CA THR A 84 -3.46 6.95 -10.04
C THR A 84 -4.68 7.04 -9.14
N ARG A 85 -5.86 7.39 -9.70
CA ARG A 85 -7.09 7.54 -8.94
C ARG A 85 -7.51 6.21 -8.30
N VAL A 86 -7.61 5.14 -9.10
CA VAL A 86 -8.09 3.84 -8.60
C VAL A 86 -7.17 3.29 -7.52
N MET A 87 -5.86 3.32 -7.74
CA MET A 87 -4.91 2.74 -6.79
C MET A 87 -4.76 3.58 -5.51
N ASN A 88 -4.84 4.91 -5.60
CA ASN A 88 -4.85 5.76 -4.40
C ASN A 88 -6.17 5.68 -3.64
N VAL A 89 -7.31 5.53 -4.32
CA VAL A 89 -8.59 5.25 -3.64
C VAL A 89 -8.51 3.94 -2.87
N ALA A 90 -7.92 2.89 -3.45
CA ALA A 90 -7.69 1.62 -2.74
C ALA A 90 -6.80 1.80 -1.50
N LEU A 91 -5.69 2.55 -1.62
CA LEU A 91 -4.84 2.90 -0.48
C LEU A 91 -5.62 3.69 0.59
N SER A 92 -6.41 4.70 0.20
CA SER A 92 -7.25 5.46 1.14
C SER A 92 -8.25 4.57 1.85
N VAL A 93 -8.90 3.64 1.15
CA VAL A 93 -9.80 2.65 1.75
C VAL A 93 -9.07 1.78 2.77
N GLN A 94 -7.84 1.33 2.49
CA GLN A 94 -7.04 0.58 3.46
C GLN A 94 -6.75 1.41 4.71
N VAL A 95 -6.31 2.67 4.56
CA VAL A 95 -6.03 3.58 5.67
C VAL A 95 -7.27 3.82 6.52
N ILE A 96 -8.39 4.16 5.90
CA ILE A 96 -9.66 4.41 6.61
C ILE A 96 -10.12 3.15 7.33
N THR A 97 -10.10 2.00 6.68
CA THR A 97 -10.53 0.73 7.28
C THR A 97 -9.66 0.35 8.49
N ALA A 98 -8.34 0.49 8.36
CA ALA A 98 -7.41 0.21 9.45
C ALA A 98 -7.68 1.13 10.65
N LEU A 99 -7.79 2.45 10.41
CA LEU A 99 -8.11 3.43 11.44
C LEU A 99 -9.45 3.12 12.11
N THR A 100 -10.51 2.93 11.33
CA THR A 100 -11.86 2.68 11.86
C THR A 100 -11.92 1.42 12.70
N THR A 101 -11.37 0.31 12.20
CA THR A 101 -11.49 -0.99 12.90
C THR A 101 -10.65 -1.05 14.16
N THR A 102 -9.45 -0.47 14.17
CA THR A 102 -8.65 -0.41 15.38
C THR A 102 -9.23 0.58 16.41
N LEU A 103 -9.66 1.77 15.99
CA LEU A 103 -10.21 2.77 16.92
C LEU A 103 -11.57 2.34 17.50
N ALA A 104 -12.37 1.58 16.77
CA ALA A 104 -13.64 1.03 17.28
C ALA A 104 -13.45 -0.02 18.38
N ARG A 105 -12.23 -0.54 18.57
CA ARG A 105 -11.88 -1.60 19.54
C ARG A 105 -10.54 -1.27 20.21
N PRO A 106 -10.51 -0.29 21.13
CA PRO A 106 -9.26 0.18 21.75
C PRO A 106 -8.67 -0.82 22.76
N ASN A 107 -9.49 -1.70 23.33
CA ASN A 107 -9.10 -2.70 24.32
C ASN A 107 -9.10 -4.10 23.70
N GLY A 108 -8.21 -4.97 24.17
CA GLY A 108 -8.19 -6.38 23.83
C GLY A 108 -9.37 -7.15 24.44
N SER A 109 -9.50 -8.44 24.08
CA SER A 109 -10.52 -9.34 24.67
C SER A 109 -10.44 -9.41 26.19
N ASP A 110 -9.24 -9.19 26.74
CA ASP A 110 -8.93 -9.36 28.16
C ASP A 110 -9.07 -8.04 28.94
N GLY A 111 -9.61 -6.99 28.31
CA GLY A 111 -9.81 -5.66 28.91
C GLY A 111 -8.54 -4.80 29.00
N ASN A 112 -7.37 -5.38 28.73
CA ASN A 112 -6.11 -4.65 28.66
C ASN A 112 -6.05 -3.70 27.44
N PRO A 113 -5.33 -2.58 27.53
CA PRO A 113 -5.10 -1.69 26.39
C PRO A 113 -4.38 -2.43 25.25
N GLY A 114 -4.83 -2.21 24.02
CA GLY A 114 -4.26 -2.83 22.83
C GLY A 114 -5.12 -4.00 22.31
N SER A 115 -5.53 -3.89 21.05
CA SER A 115 -6.39 -4.86 20.37
C SER A 115 -5.62 -5.62 19.31
N SER A 116 -5.96 -6.89 19.10
CA SER A 116 -5.47 -7.70 17.97
C SER A 116 -5.73 -7.05 16.62
N LEU A 117 -6.75 -6.18 16.54
CA LEU A 117 -7.07 -5.38 15.35
C LEU A 117 -6.05 -4.28 15.07
N ALA A 118 -5.15 -3.95 16.00
CA ALA A 118 -4.07 -3.00 15.78
C ALA A 118 -3.08 -3.47 14.70
N VAL A 119 -2.95 -4.78 14.49
CA VAL A 119 -2.11 -5.33 13.41
C VAL A 119 -2.61 -4.89 12.02
N GLY A 120 -3.91 -4.58 11.88
CA GLY A 120 -4.50 -4.02 10.68
C GLY A 120 -3.92 -2.68 10.25
N PHE A 121 -3.32 -1.90 11.16
CA PHE A 121 -2.64 -0.63 10.83
C PHE A 121 -1.47 -0.76 9.88
N LEU A 122 -0.90 -1.97 9.74
CA LEU A 122 0.24 -2.22 8.87
C LEU A 122 -0.19 -2.42 7.41
N VAL A 123 -1.46 -2.75 7.15
CA VAL A 123 -1.97 -3.11 5.82
C VAL A 123 -1.83 -2.01 4.76
N PRO A 124 -1.89 -0.69 5.05
CA PRO A 124 -1.61 0.35 4.05
C PRO A 124 -0.25 0.22 3.33
N MET A 125 0.71 -0.53 3.88
CA MET A 125 1.94 -0.88 3.17
C MET A 125 1.69 -1.75 1.92
N LEU A 126 0.58 -2.50 1.87
CA LEU A 126 0.11 -3.15 0.66
C LEU A 126 -0.14 -2.15 -0.45
N GLY A 127 -0.94 -1.12 -0.19
CA GLY A 127 -1.26 -0.10 -1.19
C GLY A 127 -0.02 0.68 -1.63
N LEU A 128 0.82 1.11 -0.69
CA LEU A 128 2.08 1.77 -1.02
C LEU A 128 3.01 0.85 -1.84
N GLY A 129 3.14 -0.42 -1.44
CA GLY A 129 3.99 -1.39 -2.13
C GLY A 129 3.52 -1.70 -3.55
N LEU A 130 2.22 -1.93 -3.75
CA LEU A 130 1.64 -2.19 -5.07
C LEU A 130 1.65 -0.95 -5.97
N ASN A 131 1.46 0.25 -5.42
CA ASN A 131 1.65 1.52 -6.13
C ASN A 131 3.08 1.63 -6.66
N GLY A 132 4.07 1.50 -5.75
CA GLY A 132 5.49 1.55 -6.10
C GLY A 132 5.89 0.50 -7.13
N LEU A 133 5.38 -0.73 -6.97
CA LEU A 133 5.62 -1.81 -7.92
C LEU A 133 5.05 -1.50 -9.31
N TRP A 134 3.83 -0.96 -9.37
CA TRP A 134 3.20 -0.56 -10.64
C TRP A 134 4.01 0.54 -11.32
N ALA A 135 4.32 1.61 -10.61
CA ALA A 135 5.06 2.76 -11.13
C ALA A 135 6.48 2.39 -11.56
N ALA A 136 7.16 1.52 -10.81
CA ALA A 136 8.50 1.06 -11.17
C ALA A 136 8.54 0.28 -12.50
N HIS A 137 7.47 -0.42 -12.88
CA HIS A 137 7.41 -1.21 -14.13
C HIS A 137 6.75 -0.47 -15.29
N HIS A 138 5.77 0.39 -15.02
CA HIS A 138 4.91 0.99 -16.04
C HIS A 138 4.95 2.52 -16.07
N GLY A 139 5.44 3.15 -15.01
CA GLY A 139 5.56 4.60 -14.92
C GLY A 139 6.53 5.15 -15.96
N ARG A 140 6.19 6.29 -16.56
CA ARG A 140 7.03 7.01 -17.52
C ARG A 140 7.60 8.25 -16.84
N PHE A 141 8.85 8.17 -16.40
CA PHE A 141 9.52 9.26 -15.70
C PHE A 141 10.32 10.11 -16.68
N GLU A 142 10.54 11.37 -16.31
CA GLU A 142 11.35 12.28 -17.11
C GLU A 142 12.82 11.87 -17.09
N PRO A 143 13.59 12.16 -18.16
CA PRO A 143 15.04 11.96 -18.15
C PRO A 143 15.71 12.71 -17.01
N ARG A 144 16.74 12.11 -16.42
CA ARG A 144 17.52 12.74 -15.36
C ARG A 144 18.21 14.00 -15.88
N ARG A 145 17.96 15.15 -15.25
CA ARG A 145 18.72 16.39 -15.54
C ARG A 145 20.18 16.16 -15.19
N ARG A 146 21.07 16.40 -16.15
CA ARG A 146 22.51 16.44 -15.89
C ARG A 146 22.86 17.80 -15.30
N ALA A 147 23.74 17.81 -14.30
CA ALA A 147 24.35 19.05 -13.86
C ALA A 147 25.09 19.67 -15.06
N VAL A 148 24.76 20.91 -15.41
CA VAL A 148 25.57 21.69 -16.33
C VAL A 148 26.87 21.96 -15.60
N THR A 149 27.97 21.38 -16.06
CA THR A 149 29.32 21.75 -15.58
C THR A 149 29.52 23.22 -15.91
N GLN A 150 29.54 24.06 -14.87
CA GLN A 150 29.92 25.46 -14.99
C GLN A 150 31.40 25.51 -15.41
N PRO A 151 31.78 26.24 -16.48
CA PRO A 151 33.18 26.35 -16.86
C PRO A 151 33.95 27.07 -15.76
N GLU A 152 35.16 26.58 -15.45
CA GLU A 152 36.12 27.20 -14.53
C GLU A 152 36.55 28.60 -15.00
#